data_AF-A0A2S7YL99-F1
#
_entry.id   AF-A0A2S7YL99-F1
#
_cell.length_a   1.000
_cell.length_b   1.000
_cell.length_c   1.000
_cell.angle_alpha   90.00
_cell.angle_beta   90.00
_cell.angle_gamma   90.00
#
_symmetry.space_group_name_H-M   'P 1'
#
loop_
_entity.id
_entity.type
_entity.pdbx_description
1 polymer ?
#
loop_
_entity_poly.entity_id
_entity_poly.type
_entity_poly.pdbx_seq_one_letter_code
_entity_poly.pdbx_strand_id
1 'polypeptide(L)'
;MIEHLLTPVSRLRTASESFLCGLPTGYFHLALARLIRCDVRDPVRNHNTRERAGDRPVAQYPDFVPSSMIPFPESSSPARRSSSEYSGSHASIPLDDDQNEFRARRPESLVANLVKELFHLSLYSVLKQCHPKEEFCFRPESHSSWALIAATGVVGADDGGLCKKRLQSGSWTTLNPSLMLGECKPASQNLFYNNRTESYRPVLTIQLFAQVVGEAVTTWKHYSHTGLFHGGVYSYICNGTFIRFLHFDFGSRYEEYLDAPTENEQLDIVQDYPEDTCVCVSTTKWLDLEEPQDVIRSICHILTRVMMEGHESEESEDQPEIDHEAGYQSDVMQE
;
A
#
# COMPACT_ATOMS: atom_id res chain seq x y z
N MET A 1 20.92 1.72 -17.50
CA MET A 1 20.32 1.00 -16.35
C MET A 1 18.94 0.45 -16.69
N ILE A 2 17.97 1.28 -17.08
CA ILE A 2 16.62 0.83 -17.49
C ILE A 2 16.68 -0.16 -18.66
N GLU A 3 17.60 0.02 -19.61
CA GLU A 3 17.83 -0.94 -20.71
C GLU A 3 18.18 -2.37 -20.25
N HIS A 4 18.87 -2.51 -19.12
CA HIS A 4 19.16 -3.84 -18.55
C HIS A 4 17.92 -4.47 -17.92
N LEU A 5 16.96 -3.68 -17.44
CA LEU A 5 15.68 -4.17 -16.94
C LEU A 5 14.74 -4.59 -18.06
N LEU A 6 14.93 -4.07 -19.29
CA LEU A 6 14.18 -4.46 -20.48
C LEU A 6 14.61 -5.81 -21.06
N THR A 7 15.78 -6.33 -20.65
CA THR A 7 16.31 -7.59 -21.18
C THR A 7 15.84 -8.77 -20.33
N PRO A 8 15.04 -9.70 -20.88
CA PRO A 8 14.60 -10.87 -20.13
C PRO A 8 15.79 -11.73 -19.69
N VAL A 9 15.84 -12.10 -18.40
CA VAL A 9 16.82 -13.06 -17.91
C VAL A 9 16.31 -14.48 -18.18
N SER A 10 16.66 -15.01 -19.36
CA SER A 10 16.17 -16.30 -19.90
C SER A 10 16.51 -17.55 -19.07
N ARG A 11 17.21 -17.40 -17.94
CA ARG A 11 17.65 -18.51 -17.07
C ARG A 11 17.31 -18.29 -15.59
N LEU A 12 16.31 -17.49 -15.25
CA LEU A 12 15.90 -17.30 -13.84
C LEU A 12 15.61 -18.60 -13.11
N ARG A 13 15.21 -19.67 -13.80
CA ARG A 13 14.93 -20.99 -13.21
C ARG A 13 16.19 -21.85 -12.99
N THR A 14 17.28 -21.58 -13.70
CA THR A 14 18.44 -22.51 -13.78
C THR A 14 19.80 -21.86 -13.57
N ALA A 15 19.92 -20.53 -13.63
CA ALA A 15 21.18 -19.81 -13.47
C ALA A 15 21.74 -19.93 -12.04
N SER A 16 23.06 -19.98 -11.90
CA SER A 16 23.70 -19.95 -10.57
C SER A 16 23.43 -18.62 -9.86
N GLU A 17 23.42 -18.62 -8.52
CA GLU A 17 23.30 -17.38 -7.76
C GLU A 17 24.45 -16.42 -8.07
N SER A 18 25.67 -16.94 -8.22
CA SER A 18 26.85 -16.15 -8.60
C SER A 18 26.69 -15.42 -9.93
N PHE A 19 26.05 -16.07 -10.91
CA PHE A 19 25.76 -15.45 -12.19
C PHE A 19 24.73 -14.32 -12.03
N LEU A 20 23.66 -14.56 -11.27
CA LEU A 20 22.61 -13.57 -11.04
C LEU A 20 23.15 -12.35 -10.28
N CYS A 21 23.95 -12.55 -9.23
CA CYS A 21 24.62 -11.47 -8.50
C CYS A 21 25.56 -10.63 -9.38
N GLY A 22 26.14 -11.22 -10.43
CA GLY A 22 27.02 -10.53 -11.37
C GLY A 22 26.28 -9.59 -12.34
N LEU A 23 24.95 -9.60 -12.36
CA LEU A 23 24.15 -8.73 -13.22
C LEU A 23 24.02 -7.31 -12.61
N PRO A 24 23.85 -6.26 -13.44
CA PRO A 24 23.65 -4.88 -12.97
C PRO A 24 22.49 -4.69 -11.98
N THR A 25 21.49 -5.57 -12.03
CA THR A 25 20.31 -5.58 -11.15
C THR A 25 20.21 -6.94 -10.44
N GLY A 26 21.37 -7.47 -10.05
CA GLY A 26 21.55 -8.86 -9.64
C GLY A 26 20.81 -9.26 -8.38
N TYR A 27 20.72 -8.39 -7.37
CA TYR A 27 20.00 -8.69 -6.12
C TYR A 27 18.50 -8.87 -6.35
N PHE A 28 17.88 -8.03 -7.18
CA PHE A 28 16.48 -8.20 -7.59
C PHE A 28 16.27 -9.52 -8.33
N HIS A 29 17.10 -9.81 -9.34
CA HIS A 29 16.99 -11.06 -10.10
C HIS A 29 17.27 -12.31 -9.26
N LEU A 30 18.16 -12.21 -8.27
CA LEU A 30 18.42 -13.28 -7.32
C LEU A 30 17.19 -13.53 -6.42
N ALA A 31 16.59 -12.48 -5.87
CA ALA A 31 15.39 -12.59 -5.06
C ALA A 31 14.23 -13.20 -5.86
N LEU A 32 14.03 -12.75 -7.09
CA LEU A 32 13.04 -13.28 -8.02
C LEU A 32 13.31 -14.75 -8.34
N ALA A 33 14.55 -15.11 -8.67
CA ALA A 33 14.92 -16.50 -8.95
C ALA A 33 14.72 -17.41 -7.73
N ARG A 34 15.06 -16.96 -6.52
CA ARG A 34 14.83 -17.71 -5.27
C ARG A 34 13.35 -17.97 -5.05
N LEU A 35 12.51 -16.97 -5.26
CA LEU A 35 11.05 -17.11 -5.15
C LEU A 35 10.49 -18.09 -6.18
N ILE A 36 10.92 -18.00 -7.44
CA ILE A 36 10.47 -18.87 -8.54
C ILE A 36 10.85 -20.33 -8.28
N ARG A 37 12.08 -20.57 -7.81
CA ARG A 37 12.65 -21.91 -7.55
C ARG A 37 12.25 -22.51 -6.20
N CYS A 38 11.53 -21.76 -5.37
CA CYS A 38 11.23 -22.20 -4.02
C CYS A 38 10.21 -23.34 -4.04
N ASP A 39 10.66 -24.56 -3.74
CA ASP A 39 9.78 -25.72 -3.51
C ASP A 39 9.27 -25.78 -2.06
N VAL A 40 9.78 -24.90 -1.19
CA VAL A 40 9.46 -24.87 0.25
C VAL A 40 8.11 -24.22 0.46
N ARG A 41 7.20 -24.97 1.09
CA ARG A 41 5.90 -24.50 1.54
C ARG A 41 6.06 -23.99 2.97
N ASP A 42 5.71 -22.73 3.24
CA ASP A 42 5.60 -22.28 4.64
C ASP A 42 4.51 -23.12 5.34
N PRO A 43 4.75 -23.58 6.58
CA PRO A 43 3.66 -24.13 7.38
C PRO A 43 2.58 -23.05 7.49
N VAL A 44 1.31 -23.43 7.33
CA VAL A 44 0.17 -22.50 7.44
C VAL A 44 0.35 -21.71 8.74
N ARG A 45 0.74 -20.45 8.61
CA ARG A 45 0.79 -19.54 9.75
C ARG A 45 -0.66 -19.30 10.12
N ASN A 46 -1.06 -19.90 11.23
CA ASN A 46 -2.31 -19.58 11.89
C ASN A 46 -2.25 -18.11 12.31
N HIS A 47 -2.83 -17.21 11.51
CA HIS A 47 -3.01 -15.80 11.85
C HIS A 47 -4.17 -15.62 12.84
N ASN A 48 -4.32 -16.55 13.80
CA ASN A 48 -5.43 -16.67 14.74
C ASN A 48 -5.70 -15.39 15.54
N THR A 49 -4.70 -14.52 15.69
CA THR A 49 -4.82 -13.28 16.47
C THR A 49 -5.32 -12.10 15.63
N ARG A 50 -5.11 -12.10 14.30
CA ARG A 50 -5.57 -11.04 13.37
C ARG A 50 -6.81 -11.46 12.58
N GLU A 51 -6.93 -12.73 12.18
CA GLU A 51 -8.16 -13.29 11.55
C GLU A 51 -9.38 -13.20 12.47
N ARG A 52 -9.17 -13.34 13.79
CA ARG A 52 -10.22 -13.09 14.79
C ARG A 52 -10.65 -11.63 14.93
N ALA A 53 -10.00 -10.66 14.27
CA ALA A 53 -10.56 -9.30 14.22
C ALA A 53 -11.76 -9.23 13.27
N GLY A 54 -11.77 -10.04 12.20
CA GLY A 54 -12.92 -10.22 11.31
C GLY A 54 -13.99 -11.19 11.84
N ASP A 55 -13.58 -12.20 12.62
CA ASP A 55 -14.48 -13.17 13.27
C ASP A 55 -14.91 -12.77 14.69
N ARG A 56 -14.50 -11.59 15.18
CA ARG A 56 -15.18 -11.02 16.34
C ARG A 56 -16.62 -10.81 15.89
N PRO A 57 -17.64 -11.28 16.66
CA PRO A 57 -18.99 -10.84 16.39
C PRO A 57 -18.90 -9.32 16.26
N VAL A 58 -19.39 -8.77 15.13
CA VAL A 58 -19.60 -7.32 14.99
C VAL A 58 -20.15 -6.93 16.33
N ALA A 59 -19.38 -6.17 17.11
CA ALA A 59 -19.89 -5.70 18.38
C ALA A 59 -21.12 -4.92 17.94
N GLN A 60 -22.30 -5.49 18.19
CA GLN A 60 -23.57 -4.89 17.86
C GLN A 60 -23.67 -3.72 18.81
N TYR A 61 -23.01 -2.63 18.44
CA TYR A 61 -23.18 -1.36 19.05
C TYR A 61 -24.55 -0.89 18.57
N PRO A 62 -25.52 -0.68 19.47
CA PRO A 62 -26.88 -0.35 19.09
C PRO A 62 -26.97 0.89 18.18
N ASP A 63 -25.92 1.73 18.19
CA ASP A 63 -25.92 3.06 17.59
C ASP A 63 -24.90 3.21 16.43
N PHE A 64 -24.22 2.13 15.99
CA PHE A 64 -23.28 2.15 14.86
C PHE A 64 -23.74 1.19 13.77
N VAL A 65 -24.03 1.72 12.58
CA VAL A 65 -24.44 0.93 11.42
C VAL A 65 -23.25 0.73 10.49
N PRO A 66 -22.85 -0.52 10.20
CA PRO A 66 -21.84 -0.79 9.19
C PRO A 66 -22.24 -0.15 7.86
N SER A 67 -21.31 0.47 7.13
CA SER A 67 -21.58 1.12 5.83
C SER A 67 -22.25 0.18 4.81
N SER A 68 -22.14 -1.14 4.99
CA SER A 68 -22.83 -2.17 4.20
C SER A 68 -24.35 -2.24 4.41
N MET A 69 -24.89 -1.58 5.43
CA MET A 69 -26.31 -1.50 5.75
C MET A 69 -26.94 -0.14 5.38
N ILE A 70 -26.13 0.84 4.98
CA ILE A 70 -26.60 2.14 4.50
C ILE A 70 -26.91 2.01 2.99
N PRO A 71 -28.16 2.21 2.55
CA PRO A 71 -28.50 2.15 1.13
C PRO A 71 -27.92 3.37 0.40
N PHE A 72 -26.86 3.17 -0.40
CA PHE A 72 -26.37 4.21 -1.31
C PHE A 72 -27.32 4.35 -2.52
N PRO A 73 -27.83 5.55 -2.83
CA PRO A 73 -28.58 5.79 -4.07
C PRO A 73 -27.64 5.62 -5.27
N GLU A 74 -27.92 4.63 -6.11
CA GLU A 74 -27.40 4.45 -7.47
C GLU A 74 -25.91 4.82 -7.69
N SER A 75 -24.99 3.98 -7.19
CA SER A 75 -23.65 3.87 -7.78
C SER A 75 -23.79 3.45 -9.25
N SER A 76 -23.77 4.42 -10.14
CA SER A 76 -23.86 4.24 -11.58
C SER A 76 -22.56 3.62 -12.09
N SER A 77 -22.52 2.29 -12.08
CA SER A 77 -21.55 1.52 -12.85
C SER A 77 -21.70 1.92 -14.33
N PRO A 78 -20.64 2.40 -15.03
CA PRO A 78 -20.72 2.52 -16.47
C PRO A 78 -20.97 1.12 -17.04
N ALA A 79 -22.07 0.97 -17.77
CA ALA A 79 -22.56 -0.27 -18.37
C ALA A 79 -21.65 -0.78 -19.51
N ARG A 80 -20.38 -1.06 -19.21
CA ARG A 80 -19.51 -1.91 -20.02
C ARG A 80 -19.32 -3.21 -19.27
N ARG A 81 -19.55 -4.34 -19.94
CA ARG A 81 -19.19 -5.68 -19.47
C ARG A 81 -17.67 -5.73 -19.21
N SER A 82 -17.28 -5.34 -18.00
CA SER A 82 -15.95 -5.58 -17.47
C SER A 82 -15.93 -6.99 -16.92
N SER A 83 -14.97 -7.82 -17.34
CA SER A 83 -14.66 -9.07 -16.68
C SER A 83 -14.11 -8.73 -15.29
N SER A 84 -14.98 -8.73 -14.29
CA SER A 84 -14.64 -8.44 -12.90
C SER A 84 -13.60 -9.43 -12.39
N GLU A 85 -12.41 -8.96 -12.00
CA GLU A 85 -11.44 -9.76 -11.24
C GLU A 85 -11.90 -9.97 -9.77
N TYR A 86 -13.05 -9.41 -9.37
CA TYR A 86 -13.63 -9.54 -8.04
C TYR A 86 -14.50 -10.79 -7.94
N SER A 87 -14.33 -11.51 -6.84
CA SER A 87 -15.00 -12.78 -6.53
C SER A 87 -16.47 -12.59 -6.11
N GLY A 88 -17.27 -11.98 -6.98
CA GLY A 88 -18.73 -11.92 -6.81
C GLY A 88 -19.48 -13.04 -7.52
N SER A 89 -18.93 -13.63 -8.59
CA SER A 89 -19.68 -14.57 -9.44
C SER A 89 -18.84 -15.33 -10.49
N HIS A 90 -17.51 -15.42 -10.37
CA HIS A 90 -16.73 -16.15 -11.37
C HIS A 90 -16.58 -17.61 -10.98
N ALA A 91 -17.17 -18.50 -11.79
CA ALA A 91 -16.90 -19.92 -11.74
C ALA A 91 -15.39 -20.14 -11.86
N SER A 92 -14.75 -20.47 -10.74
CA SER A 92 -13.37 -20.92 -10.71
C SER A 92 -13.28 -22.13 -11.61
N ILE A 93 -12.48 -22.04 -12.68
CA ILE A 93 -12.12 -23.22 -13.45
C ILE A 93 -11.31 -24.09 -12.48
N PRO A 94 -11.73 -25.33 -12.17
CA PRO A 94 -10.93 -26.24 -11.37
C PRO A 94 -9.70 -26.57 -12.22
N LEU A 95 -8.60 -25.93 -11.91
CA LEU A 95 -7.29 -26.33 -12.40
C LEU A 95 -6.89 -27.62 -11.69
N ASP A 96 -6.01 -28.39 -12.32
CA ASP A 96 -5.32 -29.50 -11.66
C ASP A 96 -4.67 -28.98 -10.37
N ASP A 97 -5.11 -29.51 -9.22
CA ASP A 97 -4.85 -28.96 -7.88
C ASP A 97 -3.35 -28.71 -7.65
N ASP A 98 -2.50 -29.56 -8.24
CA ASP A 98 -1.04 -29.54 -8.05
C ASP A 98 -0.34 -28.31 -8.69
N GLN A 99 -0.82 -27.82 -9.84
CA GLN A 99 -0.20 -26.64 -10.50
C GLN A 99 -0.65 -25.32 -9.90
N ASN A 100 -1.90 -25.27 -9.42
CA ASN A 100 -2.45 -24.13 -8.70
C ASN A 100 -1.81 -24.02 -7.30
N GLU A 101 -1.62 -25.16 -6.60
CA GLU A 101 -1.03 -25.21 -5.26
C GLU A 101 0.45 -24.79 -5.23
N PHE A 102 1.24 -25.10 -6.27
CA PHE A 102 2.66 -24.76 -6.35
C PHE A 102 2.93 -23.25 -6.53
N ARG A 103 2.03 -22.52 -7.20
CA ARG A 103 2.16 -21.07 -7.42
C ARG A 103 1.51 -20.24 -6.31
N ALA A 104 0.52 -20.79 -5.63
CA ALA A 104 -0.28 -20.13 -4.60
C ALA A 104 0.39 -19.99 -3.23
N ARG A 105 1.39 -20.83 -2.92
CA ARG A 105 2.02 -20.89 -1.59
C ARG A 105 3.51 -20.58 -1.66
N ARG A 106 3.84 -19.32 -1.97
CA ARG A 106 5.21 -18.83 -1.83
C ARG A 106 5.45 -18.31 -0.41
N PRO A 107 6.62 -18.57 0.19
CA PRO A 107 6.93 -18.06 1.52
C PRO A 107 6.85 -16.54 1.59
N GLU A 108 6.13 -16.01 2.58
CA GLU A 108 5.93 -14.56 2.78
C GLU A 108 7.28 -13.85 2.91
N SER A 109 8.24 -14.48 3.59
CA SER A 109 9.59 -13.96 3.76
C SER A 109 10.34 -13.76 2.43
N LEU A 110 10.12 -14.64 1.45
CA LEU A 110 10.72 -14.52 0.12
C LEU A 110 9.99 -13.47 -0.73
N VAL A 111 8.67 -13.35 -0.58
CA VAL A 111 7.88 -12.29 -1.22
C VAL A 111 8.32 -10.91 -0.69
N ALA A 112 8.38 -10.74 0.63
CA ALA A 112 8.85 -9.51 1.26
C ALA A 112 10.29 -9.16 0.84
N ASN A 113 11.17 -10.16 0.71
CA ASN A 113 12.52 -9.93 0.19
C ASN A 113 12.53 -9.49 -1.28
N LEU A 114 11.69 -10.08 -2.14
CA LEU A 114 11.56 -9.63 -3.54
C LEU A 114 11.10 -8.17 -3.61
N VAL A 115 10.11 -7.80 -2.80
CA VAL A 115 9.60 -6.43 -2.71
C VAL A 115 10.69 -5.48 -2.23
N LYS A 116 11.40 -5.83 -1.16
CA LYS A 116 12.54 -5.04 -0.67
C LYS A 116 13.54 -4.75 -1.79
N GLU A 117 13.93 -5.77 -2.56
CA GLU A 117 14.89 -5.60 -3.65
C GLU A 117 14.30 -4.79 -4.83
N LEU A 118 12.99 -4.86 -5.08
CA LEU A 118 12.31 -3.99 -6.04
C LEU A 118 12.34 -2.52 -5.60
N PHE A 119 12.06 -2.23 -4.33
CA PHE A 119 12.19 -0.87 -3.78
C PHE A 119 13.64 -0.40 -3.79
N HIS A 120 14.59 -1.26 -3.43
CA HIS A 120 16.01 -0.92 -3.48
C HIS A 120 16.45 -0.55 -4.91
N LEU A 121 16.06 -1.37 -5.89
CA LEU A 121 16.28 -1.10 -7.31
C LEU A 121 15.67 0.25 -7.72
N SER A 122 14.42 0.51 -7.34
CA SER A 122 13.72 1.77 -7.66
C SER A 122 14.44 2.99 -7.07
N LEU A 123 14.76 2.93 -5.77
CA LEU A 123 15.20 4.07 -4.98
C LEU A 123 16.70 4.36 -5.10
N TYR A 124 17.54 3.33 -5.12
CA TYR A 124 19.00 3.51 -5.10
C TYR A 124 19.62 3.34 -6.47
N SER A 125 19.06 2.49 -7.32
CA SER A 125 19.59 2.30 -8.66
C SER A 125 18.96 3.32 -9.63
N VAL A 126 17.62 3.39 -9.69
CA VAL A 126 16.94 4.25 -10.68
C VAL A 126 16.91 5.71 -10.24
N LEU A 127 16.34 6.01 -9.07
CA LEU A 127 16.24 7.39 -8.55
C LEU A 127 17.59 7.98 -8.15
N LYS A 128 18.54 7.14 -7.70
CA LYS A 128 19.90 7.54 -7.26
C LYS A 128 19.89 8.61 -6.16
N GLN A 129 19.40 8.26 -4.99
CA GLN A 129 19.42 9.12 -3.81
C GLN A 129 20.85 9.28 -3.23
N CYS A 130 21.67 10.17 -3.82
CA CYS A 130 23.06 10.39 -3.40
C CYS A 130 23.17 11.38 -2.23
N HIS A 131 23.82 10.96 -1.13
CA HIS A 131 24.10 11.76 0.07
C HIS A 131 22.89 12.54 0.65
N PRO A 132 21.75 11.87 0.85
CA PRO A 132 20.56 12.54 1.35
C PRO A 132 20.72 13.05 2.78
N LYS A 133 20.31 14.30 3.03
CA LYS A 133 19.81 14.69 4.38
C LYS A 133 18.48 13.99 4.67
N GLU A 134 17.72 13.65 3.62
CA GLU A 134 16.47 12.90 3.69
C GLU A 134 16.44 11.79 2.66
N GLU A 135 16.14 10.57 3.09
CA GLU A 135 16.10 9.40 2.21
C GLU A 135 14.72 8.75 2.21
N PHE A 136 14.31 8.33 1.02
CA PHE A 136 13.23 7.38 0.83
C PHE A 136 13.78 5.97 0.99
N CYS A 137 13.13 5.18 1.82
CA CYS A 137 13.59 3.86 2.24
C CYS A 137 12.48 2.83 2.16
N PHE A 138 12.85 1.57 1.86
CA PHE A 138 11.98 0.46 2.19
C PHE A 138 11.99 0.24 3.71
N ARG A 139 10.82 0.25 4.34
CA ARG A 139 10.58 -0.15 5.72
C ARG A 139 10.17 -1.62 5.74
N PRO A 140 11.02 -2.54 6.22
CA PRO A 140 10.66 -3.95 6.37
C PRO A 140 9.85 -4.25 7.64
N GLU A 141 9.89 -3.37 8.64
CA GLU A 141 9.18 -3.58 9.90
C GLU A 141 7.71 -3.19 9.77
N SER A 142 6.79 -3.96 10.37
CA SER A 142 5.39 -3.53 10.49
C SER A 142 5.26 -2.22 11.25
N HIS A 143 4.33 -1.36 10.83
CA HIS A 143 3.98 -0.13 11.52
C HIS A 143 2.50 -0.19 11.90
N SER A 144 2.20 0.19 13.14
CA SER A 144 0.83 0.22 13.65
C SER A 144 0.33 1.66 13.71
N SER A 145 -0.86 1.86 13.18
CA SER A 145 -1.61 3.12 13.24
C SER A 145 -2.81 2.93 14.15
N TRP A 146 -3.12 3.94 14.96
CA TRP A 146 -4.29 3.94 15.84
C TRP A 146 -5.23 5.08 15.45
N ALA A 147 -6.50 4.78 15.24
CA ALA A 147 -7.51 5.76 14.91
C ALA A 147 -8.70 5.64 15.87
N LEU A 148 -9.35 6.77 16.13
CA LEU A 148 -10.68 6.80 16.73
C LEU A 148 -11.71 6.86 15.60
N ILE A 149 -12.64 5.92 15.56
CA ILE A 149 -13.75 5.86 14.60
C ILE A 149 -15.02 5.66 15.41
N ALA A 150 -15.99 6.59 15.31
CA ALA A 150 -17.22 6.59 16.10
C ALA A 150 -16.94 6.31 17.60
N ALA A 151 -16.02 7.08 18.20
CA ALA A 151 -15.54 6.93 19.58
C ALA A 151 -14.90 5.56 19.93
N THR A 152 -14.62 4.71 18.95
CA THR A 152 -14.01 3.39 19.12
C THR A 152 -12.56 3.40 18.61
N GLY A 153 -11.63 2.94 19.45
CA GLY A 153 -10.23 2.80 19.07
C GLY A 153 -10.01 1.60 18.14
N VAL A 154 -9.55 1.88 16.92
CA VAL A 154 -9.21 0.88 15.90
C VAL A 154 -7.71 0.90 15.67
N VAL A 155 -7.10 -0.28 15.55
CA VAL A 155 -5.67 -0.44 15.24
C VAL A 155 -5.54 -1.13 13.89
N GLY A 156 -4.87 -0.45 12.96
CA GLY A 156 -4.44 -0.98 11.67
C GLY A 156 -2.93 -1.20 11.71
N ALA A 157 -2.42 -2.21 11.01
CA ALA A 157 -0.99 -2.45 10.95
C ALA A 157 -0.60 -3.00 9.59
N ASP A 158 0.27 -2.29 8.88
CA ASP A 158 0.86 -2.76 7.63
C ASP A 158 2.07 -3.67 7.88
N ASP A 159 2.51 -4.39 6.86
CA ASP A 159 3.65 -5.32 6.91
C ASP A 159 4.94 -4.72 6.33
N GLY A 160 5.01 -3.40 6.23
CA GLY A 160 6.15 -2.65 5.71
C GLY A 160 5.76 -1.63 4.65
N GLY A 161 6.72 -1.18 3.87
CA GLY A 161 6.46 -0.36 2.69
C GLY A 161 7.46 0.78 2.50
N LEU A 162 6.99 1.95 2.05
CA LEU A 162 7.85 3.11 1.79
C LEU A 162 7.86 4.06 2.98
N CYS A 163 9.04 4.43 3.44
CA CYS A 163 9.27 5.44 4.46
C CYS A 163 10.09 6.63 3.93
N LYS A 164 9.95 7.78 4.60
CA LYS A 164 10.86 8.92 4.52
C LYS A 164 11.62 9.05 5.83
N LYS A 165 12.95 9.14 5.76
CA LYS A 165 13.83 9.35 6.91
C LYS A 165 14.65 10.62 6.72
N ARG A 166 15.08 11.22 7.82
CA ARG A 166 16.01 12.37 7.87
C ARG A 166 17.20 12.03 8.73
N LEU A 167 18.39 12.42 8.29
CA LEU A 167 19.61 12.31 9.06
C LEU A 167 19.71 13.51 10.00
N GLN A 168 19.57 13.27 11.30
CA GLN A 168 19.63 14.31 12.33
C GLN A 168 20.66 13.90 13.39
N SER A 169 21.65 14.77 13.64
CA SER A 169 22.68 14.55 14.67
C SER A 169 23.41 13.20 14.58
N GLY A 170 23.58 12.67 13.36
CA GLY A 170 24.26 11.39 13.11
C GLY A 170 23.38 10.14 13.22
N SER A 171 22.07 10.27 13.46
CA SER A 171 21.12 9.17 13.44
C SER A 171 19.97 9.42 12.45
N TRP A 172 19.45 8.35 11.87
CA TRP A 172 18.29 8.41 10.99
C TRP A 172 17.00 8.42 11.82
N THR A 173 16.16 9.41 11.60
CA THR A 173 14.82 9.54 12.20
C THR A 173 13.76 9.40 11.12
N THR A 174 12.65 8.74 11.43
CA THR A 174 11.53 8.58 10.48
C THR A 174 10.68 9.83 10.48
N LEU A 175 10.55 10.48 9.32
CA LEU A 175 9.66 11.64 9.11
C LEU A 175 8.26 11.20 8.74
N ASN A 176 8.15 10.30 7.76
CA ASN A 176 6.89 9.71 7.34
C ASN A 176 7.05 8.18 7.33
N PRO A 177 6.43 7.45 8.26
CA PRO A 177 6.56 6.01 8.34
C PRO A 177 5.76 5.26 7.25
N SER A 178 4.85 5.94 6.54
CA SER A 178 3.78 5.30 5.78
C SER A 178 3.51 5.99 4.44
N LEU A 179 4.55 6.39 3.69
CA LEU A 179 4.39 6.92 2.33
C LEU A 179 3.71 5.94 1.37
N MET A 180 3.92 4.65 1.60
CA MET A 180 3.21 3.57 0.92
C MET A 180 3.11 2.38 1.85
N LEU A 181 1.91 1.85 2.04
CA LEU A 181 1.61 0.71 2.91
C LEU A 181 1.79 -0.62 2.17
N GLY A 182 2.54 -1.55 2.74
CA GLY A 182 2.79 -2.86 2.16
C GLY A 182 1.97 -3.97 2.78
N GLU A 183 1.33 -4.77 1.93
CA GLU A 183 0.71 -6.04 2.31
C GLU A 183 1.40 -7.18 1.53
N CYS A 184 2.21 -7.96 2.23
CA CYS A 184 2.97 -9.07 1.63
C CYS A 184 2.33 -10.44 1.91
N LYS A 185 1.16 -10.48 2.55
CA LYS A 185 0.39 -11.71 2.74
C LYS A 185 -0.18 -12.22 1.40
N PRO A 186 -0.31 -13.55 1.23
CA PRO A 186 -0.88 -14.13 0.02
C PRO A 186 -2.29 -13.61 -0.24
N ALA A 187 -2.49 -12.90 -1.36
CA ALA A 187 -3.78 -12.29 -1.66
C ALA A 187 -4.93 -13.29 -1.87
N SER A 188 -4.57 -14.48 -2.36
CA SER A 188 -5.42 -15.66 -2.49
C SER A 188 -4.54 -16.88 -2.75
N GLN A 189 -5.02 -18.05 -2.33
CA GLN A 189 -4.49 -19.33 -2.80
C GLN A 189 -5.03 -19.72 -4.19
N ASN A 190 -5.98 -18.95 -4.73
CA ASN A 190 -6.59 -19.21 -6.02
C ASN A 190 -5.99 -18.30 -7.10
N LEU A 191 -5.61 -18.89 -8.22
CA LEU A 191 -5.26 -18.17 -9.43
C LEU A 191 -6.43 -18.17 -10.42
N PHE A 192 -6.69 -17.01 -11.02
CA PHE A 192 -7.58 -16.84 -12.16
C PHE A 192 -6.78 -17.04 -13.46
N TYR A 193 -7.26 -17.92 -14.34
CA TYR A 193 -6.71 -18.05 -15.68
C TYR A 193 -7.41 -17.10 -16.65
N ASN A 194 -6.65 -16.19 -17.24
CA ASN A 194 -7.16 -15.28 -18.24
C ASN A 194 -7.02 -15.87 -19.65
N ASN A 195 -8.14 -16.36 -20.21
CA ASN A 195 -8.20 -16.94 -21.56
C ASN A 195 -7.71 -16.00 -22.68
N ARG A 196 -7.70 -14.68 -22.48
CA ARG A 196 -7.25 -13.72 -23.50
C ARG A 196 -5.75 -13.53 -23.53
N THR A 197 -5.11 -13.62 -22.36
CA THR A 197 -3.67 -13.41 -22.21
C THR A 197 -2.92 -14.72 -21.96
N GLU A 198 -3.65 -15.85 -21.92
CA GLU A 198 -3.15 -17.20 -21.63
C GLU A 198 -2.27 -17.24 -20.36
N SER A 199 -2.65 -16.43 -19.36
CA SER A 199 -1.84 -16.18 -18.17
C SER A 199 -2.65 -16.37 -16.90
N TYR A 200 -2.01 -16.90 -15.87
CA TYR A 200 -2.56 -16.98 -14.53
C TYR A 200 -2.30 -15.69 -13.75
N ARG A 201 -3.28 -15.25 -12.95
CA ARG A 201 -3.15 -14.09 -12.05
C ARG A 201 -3.74 -14.39 -10.68
N PRO A 202 -3.23 -13.80 -9.61
CA PRO A 202 -3.87 -13.91 -8.31
C PRO A 202 -5.30 -13.37 -8.32
N VAL A 203 -6.20 -14.03 -7.61
CA VAL A 203 -7.50 -13.46 -7.27
C VAL A 203 -7.30 -12.53 -6.07
N LEU A 204 -7.85 -11.31 -6.12
CA LEU A 204 -7.94 -10.44 -4.94
C LEU A 204 -9.19 -10.84 -4.16
N THR A 205 -9.01 -11.42 -2.98
CA THR A 205 -10.15 -11.76 -2.11
C THR A 205 -10.78 -10.51 -1.50
N ILE A 206 -12.10 -10.56 -1.25
CA ILE A 206 -12.82 -9.48 -0.56
C ILE A 206 -12.21 -9.24 0.83
N GLN A 207 -11.80 -10.30 1.52
CA GLN A 207 -11.20 -10.22 2.85
C GLN A 207 -9.87 -9.45 2.83
N LEU A 208 -8.96 -9.76 1.92
CA LEU A 208 -7.70 -9.02 1.80
C LEU A 208 -7.95 -7.57 1.40
N PHE A 209 -8.88 -7.34 0.45
CA PHE A 209 -9.22 -5.98 0.04
C PHE A 209 -9.76 -5.17 1.22
N ALA A 210 -10.67 -5.73 2.01
CA ALA A 210 -11.19 -5.09 3.21
C ALA A 210 -10.10 -4.81 4.25
N GLN A 211 -9.13 -5.72 4.41
CA GLN A 211 -7.99 -5.52 5.30
C GLN A 211 -7.15 -4.32 4.86
N VAL A 212 -6.77 -4.26 3.58
CA VAL A 212 -5.95 -3.16 3.03
C VAL A 212 -6.70 -1.82 3.09
N VAL A 213 -8.01 -1.82 2.84
CA VAL A 213 -8.87 -0.64 3.04
C VAL A 213 -8.86 -0.21 4.51
N GLY A 214 -9.03 -1.14 5.45
CA GLY A 214 -9.02 -0.84 6.88
C GLY A 214 -7.69 -0.27 7.37
N GLU A 215 -6.57 -0.81 6.88
CA GLU A 215 -5.22 -0.31 7.16
C GLU A 215 -4.99 1.10 6.58
N ALA A 216 -5.48 1.35 5.36
CA ALA A 216 -5.42 2.66 4.73
C ALA A 216 -6.26 3.70 5.49
N VAL A 217 -7.51 3.38 5.82
CA VAL A 217 -8.42 4.25 6.60
C VAL A 217 -7.80 4.56 7.97
N THR A 218 -7.30 3.55 8.66
CA THR A 218 -6.72 3.73 10.01
C THR A 218 -5.46 4.59 9.95
N THR A 219 -4.60 4.38 8.95
CA THR A 219 -3.39 5.18 8.79
C THR A 219 -3.70 6.61 8.40
N TRP A 220 -4.60 6.82 7.44
CA TRP A 220 -5.05 8.16 7.06
C TRP A 220 -5.60 8.93 8.27
N LYS A 221 -6.52 8.32 9.02
CA LYS A 221 -7.14 8.95 10.19
C LYS A 221 -6.13 9.20 11.31
N HIS A 222 -5.16 8.30 11.52
CA HIS A 222 -4.10 8.50 12.51
C HIS A 222 -3.28 9.77 12.24
N TYR A 223 -3.11 10.13 10.97
CA TYR A 223 -2.28 11.24 10.52
C TYR A 223 -3.09 12.40 9.88
N SER A 224 -4.42 12.40 9.95
CA SER A 224 -5.27 13.40 9.28
C SER A 224 -4.90 14.84 9.67
N HIS A 225 -4.57 15.04 10.95
CA HIS A 225 -4.16 16.33 11.53
C HIS A 225 -2.74 16.78 11.15
N THR A 226 -1.92 15.92 10.53
CA THR A 226 -0.50 16.21 10.24
C THR A 226 -0.26 16.69 8.82
N GLY A 227 -1.26 16.62 7.94
CA GLY A 227 -1.12 16.92 6.51
C GLY A 227 -0.33 15.87 5.71
N LEU A 228 0.17 14.80 6.35
CA LEU A 228 1.02 13.78 5.71
C LEU A 228 0.35 12.99 4.57
N PHE A 229 -0.97 13.11 4.39
CA PHE A 229 -1.75 12.34 3.41
C PHE A 229 -2.71 13.21 2.60
N HIS A 230 -2.34 14.46 2.29
CA HIS A 230 -3.15 15.33 1.42
C HIS A 230 -3.46 14.69 0.06
N GLY A 231 -2.50 13.99 -0.55
CA GLY A 231 -2.69 13.22 -1.78
C GLY A 231 -3.30 11.81 -1.60
N GLY A 232 -3.88 11.50 -0.43
CA GLY A 232 -4.44 10.18 -0.13
C GLY A 232 -3.41 9.16 0.37
N VAL A 233 -3.85 7.91 0.56
CA VAL A 233 -2.98 6.81 1.02
C VAL A 233 -2.63 5.90 -0.14
N TYR A 234 -1.36 5.50 -0.23
CA TYR A 234 -0.87 4.57 -1.23
C TYR A 234 -0.57 3.22 -0.58
N SER A 235 -0.86 2.14 -1.29
CA SER A 235 -0.55 0.78 -0.84
C SER A 235 -0.13 -0.11 -1.99
N TYR A 236 0.53 -1.21 -1.67
CA TYR A 236 0.71 -2.33 -2.58
C TYR A 236 0.39 -3.66 -1.90
N ILE A 237 -0.04 -4.61 -2.73
CA ILE A 237 -0.30 -6.00 -2.34
C ILE A 237 0.61 -6.89 -3.17
N CYS A 238 1.24 -7.87 -2.53
CA CYS A 238 2.06 -8.87 -3.21
C CYS A 238 1.50 -10.28 -3.06
N ASN A 239 1.57 -11.06 -4.14
CA ASN A 239 1.25 -12.48 -4.11
C ASN A 239 2.22 -13.23 -5.04
N GLY A 240 3.18 -13.94 -4.45
CA GLY A 240 4.26 -14.57 -5.20
C GLY A 240 5.06 -13.52 -5.97
N THR A 241 5.20 -13.70 -7.29
CA THR A 241 5.90 -12.75 -8.17
C THR A 241 5.02 -11.58 -8.61
N PHE A 242 3.74 -11.56 -8.22
CA PHE A 242 2.82 -10.50 -8.63
C PHE A 242 2.76 -9.38 -7.60
N ILE A 243 2.66 -8.15 -8.09
CA ILE A 243 2.41 -6.95 -7.29
C ILE A 243 1.23 -6.16 -7.86
N ARG A 244 0.44 -5.54 -6.99
CA ARG A 244 -0.67 -4.65 -7.34
C ARG A 244 -0.59 -3.39 -6.48
N PHE A 245 -0.74 -2.22 -7.09
CA PHE A 245 -0.76 -0.95 -6.38
C PHE A 245 -2.19 -0.44 -6.23
N LEU A 246 -2.45 0.20 -5.09
CA LEU A 246 -3.72 0.80 -4.70
C LEU A 246 -3.47 2.23 -4.25
N HIS A 247 -4.39 3.11 -4.57
CA HIS A 247 -4.41 4.50 -4.13
C HIS A 247 -5.80 4.81 -3.62
N PHE A 248 -5.84 5.34 -2.40
CA PHE A 248 -7.05 5.63 -1.63
C PHE A 248 -7.19 7.14 -1.51
N ASP A 249 -8.21 7.68 -2.18
CA ASP A 249 -8.60 9.07 -2.08
C ASP A 249 -9.80 9.18 -1.15
N PHE A 250 -9.63 9.97 -0.09
CA PHE A 250 -10.64 10.17 0.94
C PHE A 250 -11.43 11.44 0.60
N GLY A 251 -12.76 11.33 0.56
CA GLY A 251 -13.62 12.49 0.38
C GLY A 251 -13.42 13.53 1.48
N SER A 252 -13.68 14.81 1.17
CA SER A 252 -13.39 15.93 2.09
C SER A 252 -14.20 15.88 3.39
N ARG A 253 -15.29 15.11 3.44
CA ARG A 253 -16.14 14.89 4.61
C ARG A 253 -16.02 13.48 5.18
N TYR A 254 -15.07 12.69 4.69
CA TYR A 254 -14.86 11.33 5.18
C TYR A 254 -14.47 11.31 6.65
N GLU A 255 -13.74 12.32 7.12
CA GLU A 255 -13.38 12.44 8.53
C GLU A 255 -14.61 12.71 9.41
N GLU A 256 -15.46 13.65 8.98
CA GLU A 256 -16.73 14.00 9.63
C GLU A 256 -17.66 12.78 9.71
N TYR A 257 -17.75 12.03 8.61
CA TYR A 257 -18.49 10.77 8.54
C TYR A 257 -17.97 9.69 9.51
N LEU A 258 -16.64 9.55 9.67
CA LEU A 258 -16.05 8.57 10.59
C LEU A 258 -16.17 8.99 12.06
N ASP A 259 -16.17 10.29 12.34
CA ASP A 259 -16.25 10.84 13.70
C ASP A 259 -17.70 11.01 14.19
N ALA A 260 -18.68 10.87 13.30
CA ALA A 260 -20.10 10.96 13.63
C ALA A 260 -20.44 10.05 14.84
N PRO A 261 -20.91 10.62 15.96
CA PRO A 261 -21.15 9.89 17.20
C PRO A 261 -22.43 9.06 17.18
N THR A 262 -23.34 9.33 16.24
CA THR A 262 -24.63 8.63 16.11
C THR A 262 -24.91 8.23 14.67
N GLU A 263 -25.68 7.15 14.49
CA GLU A 263 -26.16 6.69 13.18
C GLU A 263 -26.89 7.80 12.41
N ASN A 264 -27.76 8.57 13.08
CA ASN A 264 -28.53 9.62 12.41
C ASN A 264 -27.63 10.72 11.85
N GLU A 265 -26.65 11.18 12.64
CA GLU A 265 -25.68 12.18 12.17
C GLU A 265 -24.86 11.65 11.00
N GLN A 266 -24.45 10.37 11.07
CA GLN A 266 -23.73 9.73 9.98
C GLN A 266 -24.56 9.65 8.70
N LEU A 267 -25.84 9.29 8.81
CA LEU A 267 -26.78 9.21 7.68
C LEU A 267 -27.06 10.59 7.08
N ASP A 268 -27.22 11.62 7.92
CA ASP A 268 -27.44 13.00 7.47
C ASP A 268 -26.24 13.48 6.63
N ILE A 269 -25.01 13.23 7.10
CA ILE A 269 -23.78 13.59 6.37
C ILE A 269 -23.68 12.86 5.02
N VAL A 270 -24.01 11.56 4.97
CA VAL A 270 -23.99 10.78 3.70
C VAL A 270 -25.07 11.25 2.73
N GLN A 271 -26.26 11.62 3.22
CA GLN A 271 -27.35 12.11 2.37
C GLN A 271 -27.03 13.47 1.74
N ASP A 272 -26.42 14.36 2.52
CA ASP A 272 -26.07 15.70 2.04
C ASP A 272 -24.84 15.68 1.12
N TYR A 273 -23.88 14.79 1.37
CA TYR A 273 -22.58 14.74 0.67
C TYR A 273 -22.11 13.30 0.35
N PRO A 274 -22.81 12.56 -0.51
CA PRO A 274 -22.51 11.14 -0.75
C PRO A 274 -21.13 10.88 -1.36
N GLU A 275 -20.66 11.77 -2.24
CA GLU A 275 -19.34 11.63 -2.87
C GLU A 275 -18.20 12.02 -1.91
N ASP A 276 -18.43 12.97 -1.01
CA ASP A 276 -17.40 13.44 -0.06
C ASP A 276 -17.27 12.56 1.18
N THR A 277 -18.14 11.56 1.33
CA THR A 277 -18.19 10.62 2.47
C THR A 277 -17.74 9.22 2.07
N CYS A 278 -17.11 9.07 0.90
CA CYS A 278 -16.62 7.80 0.39
C CYS A 278 -15.09 7.77 0.27
N VAL A 279 -14.55 6.55 0.13
CA VAL A 279 -13.15 6.32 -0.27
C VAL A 279 -13.15 5.85 -1.71
N CYS A 280 -12.55 6.63 -2.59
CA CYS A 280 -12.30 6.20 -3.96
C CYS A 280 -11.02 5.35 -4.01
N VAL A 281 -11.10 4.17 -4.61
CA VAL A 281 -9.95 3.25 -4.70
C VAL A 281 -9.55 3.06 -6.14
N SER A 282 -8.41 3.63 -6.51
CA SER A 282 -7.76 3.41 -7.79
C SER A 282 -6.79 2.24 -7.67
N THR A 283 -6.86 1.27 -8.60
CA THR A 283 -5.97 0.09 -8.56
C THR A 283 -5.31 -0.18 -9.91
N THR A 284 -4.08 -0.68 -9.88
CA THR A 284 -3.47 -1.28 -11.07
C THR A 284 -4.06 -2.66 -11.31
N LYS A 285 -3.86 -3.20 -12.52
CA LYS A 285 -3.88 -4.67 -12.71
C LYS A 285 -2.76 -5.32 -11.89
N TRP A 286 -2.82 -6.64 -11.71
CA TRP A 286 -1.64 -7.40 -11.28
C TRP A 286 -0.50 -7.26 -12.30
N LEU A 287 0.67 -6.88 -11.80
CA LEU A 287 1.93 -6.77 -12.54
C LEU A 287 2.78 -7.98 -12.21
N ASP A 288 3.27 -8.69 -13.22
CA ASP A 288 4.14 -9.86 -13.03
C ASP A 288 5.61 -9.42 -13.01
N LEU A 289 6.30 -9.62 -11.89
CA LEU A 289 7.72 -9.27 -11.77
C LEU A 289 8.65 -10.23 -12.52
N GLU A 290 8.13 -11.34 -13.08
CA GLU A 290 8.86 -12.13 -14.10
C GLU A 290 8.97 -11.37 -15.44
N GLU A 291 8.07 -10.41 -15.70
CA GLU A 291 8.01 -9.66 -16.96
C GLU A 291 8.74 -8.30 -16.88
N PRO A 292 9.79 -8.07 -17.69
CA PRO A 292 10.54 -6.82 -17.74
C PRO A 292 9.71 -5.52 -17.76
N GLN A 293 8.63 -5.50 -18.54
CA GLN A 293 7.78 -4.33 -18.66
C GLN A 293 6.99 -4.03 -17.38
N ASP A 294 6.57 -5.07 -16.68
CA ASP A 294 5.78 -4.96 -15.45
C ASP A 294 6.70 -4.62 -14.25
N VAL A 295 7.97 -5.03 -14.28
CA VAL A 295 9.02 -4.51 -13.38
C VAL A 295 9.17 -2.99 -13.55
N ILE A 296 9.29 -2.51 -14.79
CA ILE A 296 9.43 -1.06 -15.05
C ILE A 296 8.19 -0.30 -14.61
N ARG A 297 6.98 -0.81 -14.89
CA ARG A 297 5.73 -0.20 -14.40
C ARG A 297 5.68 -0.12 -12.88
N SER A 298 6.12 -1.18 -12.19
CA SER A 298 6.17 -1.20 -10.73
C SER A 298 7.13 -0.16 -10.18
N ILE A 299 8.31 -0.01 -10.79
CA ILE A 299 9.26 1.07 -10.46
C ILE A 299 8.62 2.44 -10.68
N CYS A 300 7.92 2.65 -11.79
CA CYS A 300 7.22 3.91 -12.05
C CYS A 300 6.20 4.23 -10.95
N HIS A 301 5.39 3.26 -10.51
CA HIS A 301 4.43 3.48 -9.41
C HIS A 301 5.12 3.88 -8.09
N ILE A 302 6.24 3.23 -7.75
CA ILE A 302 7.04 3.58 -6.56
C ILE A 302 7.59 5.00 -6.69
N LEU A 303 8.17 5.34 -7.83
CA LEU A 303 8.79 6.66 -8.06
C LEU A 303 7.76 7.79 -8.17
N THR A 304 6.57 7.52 -8.71
CA THR A 304 5.49 8.53 -8.73
C THR A 304 5.15 8.98 -7.31
N ARG A 305 5.03 8.07 -6.33
CA ARG A 305 4.79 8.50 -4.94
C ARG A 305 5.92 9.35 -4.39
N VAL A 306 7.17 8.96 -4.67
CA VAL A 306 8.35 9.74 -4.23
C VAL A 306 8.33 11.16 -4.81
N MET A 307 7.98 11.31 -6.09
CA MET A 307 7.90 12.62 -6.73
C MET A 307 6.76 13.48 -6.13
N MET A 308 5.60 12.90 -5.86
CA MET A 308 4.48 13.63 -5.24
C MET A 308 4.84 14.19 -3.86
N GLU A 309 5.53 13.40 -3.03
CA GLU A 309 6.03 13.86 -1.72
C GLU A 309 7.01 15.05 -1.84
N GLY A 310 7.88 15.04 -2.86
CA GLY A 310 8.84 16.11 -3.10
C GLY A 310 8.15 17.44 -3.43
N HIS A 311 7.12 17.40 -4.28
CA HIS A 311 6.34 18.59 -4.63
C HIS A 311 5.51 19.12 -3.46
N GLU A 312 4.90 18.24 -2.66
CA GLU A 312 4.15 18.63 -1.45
C GLU A 312 5.04 19.34 -0.42
N SER A 313 6.33 18.99 -0.34
CA SER A 313 7.28 19.66 0.56
C SER A 313 7.74 21.05 0.08
N GLU A 314 7.93 21.25 -1.23
CA GLU A 314 8.39 22.54 -1.77
C GLU A 314 7.32 23.64 -1.68
N GLU A 315 6.04 23.30 -1.86
CA GLU A 315 4.93 24.25 -1.71
C GLU A 315 4.71 24.72 -0.26
N SER A 316 5.21 23.96 0.73
CA SER A 316 5.10 24.30 2.15
C SER A 316 6.18 25.27 2.66
N GLU A 317 7.30 25.42 1.93
CA GLU A 317 8.43 26.29 2.34
C GLU A 317 8.29 27.74 1.86
N ASP A 318 7.28 28.08 1.04
CA ASP A 318 7.08 29.42 0.46
C ASP A 318 6.26 30.39 1.33
N GLN A 319 6.06 30.09 2.62
CA GLN A 319 5.54 31.10 3.57
C GLN A 319 6.70 31.97 4.08
N PRO A 320 6.73 33.29 3.79
CA PRO A 320 7.77 34.15 4.32
C PRO A 320 7.62 34.21 5.85
N GLU A 321 8.67 33.82 6.57
CA GLU A 321 8.85 34.14 7.99
C GLU A 321 8.66 35.65 8.14
N ILE A 322 7.53 36.06 8.72
CA ILE A 322 7.32 37.44 9.14
C ILE A 322 8.15 37.61 10.41
N ASP A 323 9.36 38.12 10.25
CA ASP A 323 10.19 38.63 11.34
C ASP A 323 9.43 39.74 12.10
N HIS A 324 8.79 39.37 13.19
CA HIS A 324 8.34 40.33 14.19
C HIS A 324 9.53 40.72 15.08
N GLU A 325 10.39 41.61 14.58
CA GLU A 325 11.21 42.45 15.46
C GLU A 325 10.28 43.43 16.21
N ALA A 326 9.75 43.00 17.35
CA ALA A 326 9.12 43.87 18.31
C ALA A 326 10.21 44.62 19.10
N GLY A 327 10.49 45.86 18.67
CA GLY A 327 11.32 46.79 19.40
C GLY A 327 10.75 47.09 20.79
N TYR A 328 11.51 46.75 21.83
CA TYR A 328 11.33 47.31 23.17
C TYR A 328 12.37 48.41 23.36
N GLN A 329 11.94 49.67 23.16
CA GLN A 329 12.60 50.83 23.76
C GLN A 329 12.33 50.78 25.26
N SER A 330 13.37 50.56 26.05
CA SER A 330 13.35 50.82 27.49
C SER A 330 13.67 52.30 27.73
N ASP A 331 12.64 53.08 28.07
CA ASP A 331 12.82 54.38 28.71
C ASP A 331 13.41 54.15 30.12
N VAL A 332 14.63 54.66 30.33
CA VAL A 332 15.25 54.79 31.66
C VAL A 332 15.01 56.22 32.12
N MET A 333 14.18 56.38 33.16
CA MET A 333 14.06 57.60 33.96
C MET A 333 14.67 57.35 35.34
N GLN A 334 15.24 58.43 35.92
CA GLN A 334 15.92 58.62 37.23
C GLN A 334 17.45 58.48 37.13
N GLU A 335 18.28 59.49 37.43
CA GLU A 335 18.16 60.76 38.19
C GLU A 335 18.90 61.92 37.50
#